data_AF-A0A9D8FVC8-F1
#
_entry.id   AF-A0A9D8FVC8-F1
#
_cell.length_a   1.000
_cell.length_b   1.000
_cell.length_c   1.000
_cell.angle_alpha   90.00
_cell.angle_beta   90.00
_cell.angle_gamma   90.00
#
_symmetry.space_group_name_H-M   'P 1'
#
loop_
_entity.id
_entity.type
_entity.pdbx_description
1 polymer ?
#
loop_
_entity_poly.entity_id
_entity_poly.type
_entity_poly.pdbx_seq_one_letter_code
_entity_poly.pdbx_strand_id
1 'polypeptide(L)' 'MARAVATSVLGPLIAVIVAVFSVPSIVGGIGLIKRWSWARYLVLILSVFSLTNVPVGTAMGVYSIWVLMHDETAELFAS' A
#
# COMPACT_ATOMS: atom_id res chain seq x y z
N MET A 1 -0.69 36.72 11.12
CA MET A 1 -0.89 35.53 11.98
C MET A 1 -1.59 34.38 11.27
N ALA A 2 -2.74 34.56 10.59
CA ALA A 2 -3.49 33.46 9.95
C ALA A 2 -2.71 32.58 8.96
N ARG A 3 -1.78 33.15 8.16
CA ARG A 3 -0.98 32.39 7.17
C ARG A 3 0.05 31.43 7.80
N ALA A 4 0.57 31.78 8.99
CA ALA A 4 1.56 30.96 9.70
C ALA A 4 0.91 29.75 10.39
N VAL A 5 -0.31 29.92 10.91
CA VAL A 5 -1.11 28.83 11.50
C VAL A 5 -1.56 27.83 10.43
N ALA A 6 -1.93 28.33 9.24
CA ALA A 6 -2.29 27.47 8.12
C ALA A 6 -1.12 26.54 7.74
N THR A 7 0.11 27.06 7.60
CA THR A 7 1.28 26.24 7.27
C THR A 7 1.70 25.29 8.40
N SER A 8 1.54 25.68 9.67
CA SER A 8 1.90 24.83 10.81
C SER A 8 0.96 23.64 11.00
N VAL A 9 -0.26 23.71 10.47
CA VAL A 9 -1.26 22.62 10.56
C VAL A 9 -1.30 21.79 9.28
N LEU A 10 -1.23 22.43 8.10
CA LEU A 10 -1.35 21.75 6.82
C LEU A 10 -0.18 20.80 6.52
N GLY A 11 1.05 21.21 6.87
CA GLY A 11 2.25 20.39 6.67
C GLY A 11 2.19 19.04 7.41
N PRO A 12 1.96 19.03 8.74
CA PRO A 12 1.80 17.80 9.50
C PRO A 12 0.62 16.94 9.02
N LEU A 13 -0.52 17.55 8.65
CA LEU A 13 -1.67 16.82 8.12
C LEU A 13 -1.33 16.05 6.84
N ILE A 14 -0.68 16.73 5.88
CA ILE A 14 -0.24 16.08 4.64
C ILE A 14 0.79 14.98 4.95
N ALA A 15 1.74 15.24 5.85
CA ALA A 15 2.74 14.25 6.24
C ALA A 15 2.11 12.99 6.85
N VAL A 16 1.09 13.15 7.70
CA VAL A 16 0.34 12.02 8.29
C VAL A 16 -0.42 11.26 7.22
N ILE A 17 -1.13 11.95 6.31
CA ILE A 17 -1.84 11.29 5.20
C ILE A 17 -0.85 10.47 4.35
N VAL A 18 0.27 11.06 3.95
CA VAL A 18 1.30 10.37 3.17
C VAL A 18 1.87 9.19 3.95
N ALA A 19 2.15 9.35 5.25
CA ALA A 19 2.68 8.26 6.07
C ALA A 19 1.70 7.09 6.17
N VAL A 20 0.40 7.37 6.35
CA VAL A 20 -0.65 6.34 6.46
C VAL A 20 -0.77 5.50 5.20
N PHE A 21 -0.53 6.06 4.00
CA PHE A 21 -0.55 5.27 2.76
C PHE A 21 0.82 4.67 2.38
N SER A 22 1.90 5.43 2.56
CA SER A 22 3.24 5.02 2.14
C SER A 22 3.85 3.97 3.05
N VAL A 23 3.70 4.11 4.38
CA VAL A 23 4.32 3.17 5.33
C VAL A 23 3.78 1.75 5.14
N PRO A 24 2.45 1.51 5.10
CA PRO A 24 1.93 0.18 4.85
C PRO A 24 2.35 -0.36 3.48
N SER A 25 2.41 0.48 2.44
CA SER A 25 2.84 0.06 1.09
C SER A 25 4.28 -0.43 1.06
N ILE A 26 5.19 0.28 1.73
CA ILE A 26 6.59 -0.13 1.86
C ILE A 26 6.70 -1.42 2.69
N VAL A 27 6.01 -1.46 3.84
CA VAL A 27 6.00 -2.62 4.74
C VAL A 27 5.45 -3.86 4.03
N GLY A 28 4.37 -3.71 3.26
CA GLY A 28 3.80 -4.76 2.43
C GLY A 28 4.75 -5.25 1.35
N GLY A 29 5.42 -4.33 0.63
CA GLY A 29 6.43 -4.70 -0.37
C GLY A 29 7.62 -5.47 0.24
N ILE A 30 8.14 -5.01 1.38
CA ILE A 30 9.20 -5.73 2.11
C ILE A 30 8.70 -7.10 2.57
N GLY A 31 7.47 -7.17 3.09
CA GLY A 31 6.86 -8.40 3.54
C GLY A 31 6.65 -9.41 2.41
N LEU A 32 6.31 -8.96 1.20
CA LEU A 32 6.24 -9.82 0.02
C LEU A 32 7.61 -10.42 -0.32
N ILE A 33 8.67 -9.61 -0.32
CA ILE A 33 10.04 -10.08 -0.59
C ILE A 33 10.49 -11.10 0.47
N LYS A 34 10.14 -10.85 1.74
CA LYS A 34 10.44 -11.75 2.86
C LYS A 34 9.49 -12.94 2.98
N ARG A 35 8.50 -13.06 2.10
CA ARG A 35 7.47 -14.12 2.12
C ARG A 35 6.73 -14.23 3.45
N TRP A 36 6.47 -13.09 4.11
CA TRP A 36 5.67 -13.09 5.33
C TRP A 36 4.20 -13.40 5.03
N SER A 37 3.62 -14.37 5.73
CA SER A 37 2.24 -14.84 5.51
C SER A 37 1.19 -13.72 5.60
N TRP A 38 1.40 -12.72 6.46
CA TRP A 38 0.52 -11.56 6.61
C TRP A 38 0.68 -10.51 5.52
N ALA A 39 1.82 -10.47 4.82
CA ALA A 39 2.10 -9.44 3.80
C ALA A 39 1.20 -9.58 2.58
N ARG A 40 0.83 -10.83 2.24
CA ARG A 40 -0.11 -11.14 1.15
C ARG A 40 -1.44 -10.43 1.35
N TYR A 41 -2.05 -10.58 2.52
CA TYR A 41 -3.35 -9.95 2.82
C TYR A 41 -3.25 -8.43 2.88
N LEU A 42 -2.17 -7.90 3.45
CA LEU A 42 -1.95 -6.46 3.50
C LEU A 42 -1.82 -5.85 2.09
N VAL A 43 -1.04 -6.47 1.19
CA VAL A 43 -0.89 -5.96 -0.18
C VAL A 43 -2.17 -6.16 -0.99
N LEU A 44 -2.95 -7.22 -0.78
CA LEU A 44 -4.27 -7.36 -1.41
C LEU A 44 -5.19 -6.17 -1.07
N ILE A 45 -5.25 -5.78 0.21
CA ILE A 45 -6.04 -4.62 0.65
C ILE A 45 -5.52 -3.33 -0.01
N LEU A 46 -4.19 -3.11 0.00
CA LEU A 46 -3.57 -1.94 -0.64
C LEU A 46 -3.76 -1.92 -2.16
N SER A 47 -3.86 -3.08 -2.79
CA SER A 47 -4.10 -3.20 -4.23
C SER A 47 -5.51 -2.73 -4.59
N VAL A 48 -6.51 -3.03 -3.76
CA VAL A 48 -7.88 -2.50 -3.94
C VAL A 48 -7.89 -0.98 -3.84
N PHE A 49 -7.19 -0.39 -2.87
CA PHE A 49 -7.05 1.07 -2.79
C PHE A 49 -6.29 1.64 -4.00
N SER A 50 -5.32 0.93 -4.55
CA SER A 50 -4.58 1.38 -5.73
C SER A 50 -5.46 1.46 -6.99
N LEU A 51 -6.55 0.71 -7.06
CA LEU A 51 -7.48 0.74 -8.21
C LEU A 51 -8.11 2.11 -8.45
N THR A 52 -8.25 2.95 -7.42
CA THR A 52 -8.80 4.31 -7.55
C THR A 52 -7.84 5.27 -8.24
N ASN A 53 -6.56 4.90 -8.37
CA ASN A 53 -5.51 5.73 -8.98
C ASN A 53 -5.22 5.27 -10.42
N VAL A 54 -6.01 5.77 -11.36
CA VAL A 54 -5.90 5.44 -12.79
C VAL A 54 -4.84 6.34 -13.47
N PRO A 55 -3.98 5.81 -14.37
CA PRO A 55 -3.93 4.44 -14.86
C PRO A 55 -2.94 3.53 -14.12
N VAL A 56 -1.92 4.11 -13.50
CA VAL A 56 -0.77 3.35 -12.97
C VAL A 56 -1.15 2.50 -11.76
N GLY A 57 -1.89 3.08 -10.80
CA GLY A 57 -2.34 2.37 -9.61
C GLY A 57 -3.32 1.24 -9.95
N THR A 58 -4.19 1.44 -10.94
CA THR A 58 -5.09 0.38 -11.42
C THR A 58 -4.32 -0.77 -12.05
N ALA A 59 -3.35 -0.50 -12.93
CA ALA A 59 -2.54 -1.55 -13.53
C ALA A 59 -1.78 -2.37 -12.47
N MET A 60 -1.14 -1.67 -11.51
CA MET A 60 -0.45 -2.31 -10.39
C MET A 60 -1.42 -3.09 -9.50
N GLY A 61 -2.56 -2.51 -9.14
CA GLY A 61 -3.56 -3.14 -8.27
C GLY A 61 -4.15 -4.41 -8.88
N VAL A 62 -4.54 -4.37 -10.15
CA VAL A 62 -5.06 -5.56 -10.87
C VAL A 62 -3.98 -6.64 -10.95
N TYR A 63 -2.76 -6.28 -11.32
CA TYR A 63 -1.65 -7.24 -11.41
C TYR A 63 -1.33 -7.88 -10.06
N SER A 64 -1.22 -7.08 -9.00
CA SER A 64 -0.97 -7.58 -7.65
C SER A 64 -2.09 -8.48 -7.14
N ILE A 65 -3.37 -8.13 -7.37
CA ILE A 65 -4.50 -9.00 -7.00
C ILE A 65 -4.43 -10.32 -7.76
N TRP A 66 -4.23 -10.27 -9.07
CA TRP A 66 -4.16 -11.46 -9.92
C TRP A 66 -3.04 -12.42 -9.49
N VAL A 67 -1.82 -11.90 -9.29
CA VAL A 67 -0.67 -12.71 -8.84
C VAL A 67 -0.91 -13.27 -7.44
N LEU A 68 -1.30 -12.43 -6.47
CA LEU A 68 -1.43 -12.84 -5.08
C LEU A 68 -2.62 -13.76 -4.82
N MET A 69 -3.60 -13.84 -5.73
CA MET A 69 -4.69 -14.82 -5.63
C MET A 69 -4.32 -16.20 -6.14
N HIS A 70 -3.24 -16.36 -6.90
CA HIS A 70 -2.84 -17.67 -7.42
C HIS A 70 -2.38 -18.63 -6.31
N ASP A 71 -2.77 -19.90 -6.39
CA ASP A 71 -2.45 -20.91 -5.38
C ASP A 71 -0.93 -21.13 -5.27
N GLU A 72 -0.22 -21.15 -6.41
CA GLU A 72 1.25 -21.21 -6.43
C GLU A 72 1.89 -20.07 -5.61
N THR A 73 1.32 -18.86 -5.71
CA THR A 73 1.80 -17.72 -4.94
C THR A 73 1.40 -17.85 -3.46
N ALA A 74 0.22 -18.40 -3.17
CA ALA A 74 -0.22 -18.70 -1.80
C ALA A 74 0.74 -19.65 -1.08
N GLU A 75 1.20 -20.69 -1.77
CA GLU A 75 2.15 -21.67 -1.24
C GLU A 75 3.50 -21.03 -0.87
N LEU A 76 3.95 -20.02 -1.61
CA LEU A 76 5.17 -19.27 -1.26
C LEU A 76 5.10 -18.58 0.11
N PHE A 77 3.91 -18.36 0.65
CA PHE A 77 3.68 -17.74 1.95
C PHE A 77 3.31 -18.76 3.05
N ALA A 78 3.21 -20.05 2.70
CA ALA A 78 2.81 -21.13 3.60
C ALA A 78 3.98 -21.88 4.25
N SER A 79 5.23 -21.66 3.78
CA SER A 79 6.47 -22.22 4.32
C SER A 79 7.03 -21.41 5.48
#